data_AF-A0A3D0H1Q8-F1
#
_entry.id   AF-A0A3D0H1Q8-F1
#
_cell.length_a   1.000
_cell.length_b   1.000
_cell.length_c   1.000
_cell.angle_alpha   90.00
_cell.angle_beta   90.00
_cell.angle_gamma   90.00
#
_symmetry.space_group_name_H-M   'P 1'
#
loop_
_entity.id
_entity.type
_entity.pdbx_description
1 polymer ?
#
loop_
_entity_poly.entity_id
_entity_poly.type
_entity_poly.pdbx_seq_one_letter_code
_entity_poly.pdbx_strand_id
1 'polypeptide(L)'
;LADSVRWIACQRLLPKVGGGRVAAFEIMNTNLRVKDTILHGEAEGKTFYDIIEAGQPFGMMTFDQSITELYQKGFITEETAISYASRKAIVGRAVDAVKSARGEKTTSIEDLSIDQDYTKKYGKM
;
A
#
# COMPACT_ATOMS: atom_id res chain seq x y z
N LEU A 1 6.09 14.76 -24.99
CA LEU A 1 5.42 13.93 -23.97
C LEU A 1 4.50 14.78 -23.09
N ALA A 2 5.00 15.84 -22.46
CA ALA A 2 4.23 16.69 -21.52
C ALA A 2 2.89 17.21 -22.08
N ASP A 3 2.82 17.55 -23.37
CA ASP A 3 1.60 18.10 -23.97
C ASP A 3 0.67 17.09 -24.63
N SER A 4 1.12 15.85 -24.82
CA SER A 4 0.37 14.83 -25.56
C SER A 4 -0.23 13.75 -24.67
N VAL A 5 0.39 13.45 -23.52
CA VAL A 5 -0.15 12.47 -22.57
C VAL A 5 -1.44 13.01 -21.96
N ARG A 6 -2.45 12.13 -21.84
CA ARG A 6 -3.70 12.41 -21.15
C ARG A 6 -3.82 11.58 -19.88
N TRP A 7 -3.53 10.29 -20.02
CA TRP A 7 -3.56 9.30 -18.96
C TRP A 7 -2.43 8.30 -19.15
N ILE A 8 -1.90 7.80 -18.05
CA ILE A 8 -1.05 6.62 -17.99
C ILE A 8 -1.74 5.64 -17.03
N ALA A 9 -1.94 4.41 -17.49
CA ALA A 9 -2.46 3.32 -16.69
C ALA A 9 -1.45 2.17 -16.72
N CYS A 10 -0.89 1.87 -15.57
CA CYS A 10 0.05 0.78 -15.37
C CYS A 10 -0.66 -0.39 -14.69
N GLN A 11 -0.29 -1.61 -15.07
CA GLN A 11 -0.85 -2.84 -14.51
C GLN A 11 0.26 -3.73 -13.96
N ARG A 12 0.00 -4.33 -12.79
CA ARG A 12 0.83 -5.37 -12.17
C ARG A 12 -0.05 -6.56 -11.84
N LEU A 13 0.35 -7.76 -12.25
CA LEU A 13 -0.41 -8.99 -11.98
C LEU A 13 0.16 -9.69 -10.74
N LEU A 14 -0.66 -9.77 -9.69
CA LEU A 14 -0.29 -10.33 -8.40
C LEU A 14 -0.87 -11.75 -8.27
N PRO A 15 -0.17 -12.68 -7.61
CA PRO A 15 -0.74 -13.96 -7.21
C PRO A 15 -2.03 -13.76 -6.41
N LYS A 16 -3.13 -14.38 -6.86
CA LYS A 16 -4.42 -14.28 -6.18
C LYS A 16 -4.60 -15.45 -5.20
N VAL A 17 -5.20 -15.17 -4.04
CA VAL A 17 -5.66 -16.22 -3.12
C VAL A 17 -6.65 -17.13 -3.84
N GLY A 18 -6.47 -18.45 -3.72
CA GLY A 18 -7.26 -19.45 -4.43
C GLY A 18 -6.82 -19.73 -5.87
N GLY A 19 -5.70 -19.13 -6.31
CA GLY A 19 -5.10 -19.38 -7.61
C GLY A 19 -5.40 -18.31 -8.67
N GLY A 20 -4.64 -18.34 -9.76
CA GLY A 20 -4.68 -17.31 -10.80
C GLY A 20 -3.99 -16.01 -10.40
N ARG A 21 -4.37 -14.90 -11.05
CA ARG A 21 -3.78 -13.57 -10.82
C ARG A 21 -4.86 -12.51 -10.71
N VAL A 22 -4.56 -11.44 -9.97
CA VAL A 22 -5.38 -10.23 -9.87
C VAL A 22 -4.55 -9.02 -10.27
N ALA A 23 -5.16 -8.05 -10.95
CA ALA A 23 -4.49 -6.84 -11.39
C ALA A 23 -4.52 -5.76 -10.31
N ALA A 24 -3.34 -5.29 -9.90
CA ALA A 24 -3.18 -3.99 -9.26
C ALA A 24 -2.92 -2.94 -10.33
N PHE A 25 -3.43 -1.73 -10.13
CA PHE A 25 -3.31 -0.63 -11.07
C PHE A 25 -2.63 0.58 -10.44
N GLU A 26 -1.90 1.32 -11.27
CA GLU A 26 -1.51 2.70 -10.98
C GLU A 26 -2.01 3.57 -12.13
N ILE A 27 -2.72 4.64 -11.78
CA ILE A 27 -3.38 5.51 -12.76
C ILE A 27 -2.99 6.95 -12.48
N MET A 28 -2.48 7.62 -13.50
CA MET A 28 -2.12 9.03 -13.49
C MET A 28 -2.82 9.74 -14.64
N ASN A 29 -3.51 10.85 -14.35
CA ASN A 29 -3.95 11.80 -15.38
C ASN A 29 -2.99 12.98 -15.49
N THR A 30 -3.02 13.67 -16.63
CA THR A 30 -2.17 14.82 -16.85
C THR A 30 -2.74 16.08 -16.21
N ASN A 31 -1.98 16.66 -15.28
CA ASN A 31 -2.22 17.99 -14.69
C ASN A 31 -0.95 18.86 -14.78
N LEU A 32 -0.99 20.11 -14.28
CA LEU A 32 0.15 21.02 -14.31
C LEU A 32 1.39 20.44 -13.60
N ARG A 33 1.21 19.72 -12.49
CA ARG A 33 2.31 19.09 -11.75
C ARG A 33 2.95 17.96 -12.55
N VAL A 34 2.14 17.11 -13.19
CA VAL A 34 2.63 16.04 -14.08
C VAL A 34 3.39 16.63 -15.27
N LYS A 35 2.88 17.70 -15.88
CA LYS A 35 3.58 18.39 -16.98
C LYS A 35 4.93 18.94 -16.53
N ASP A 36 4.95 19.64 -15.39
CA ASP A 36 6.17 20.18 -14.79
C ASP A 36 7.20 19.07 -14.51
N THR A 37 6.77 17.98 -13.87
CA THR A 37 7.64 16.82 -13.58
C THR A 37 8.13 16.12 -14.84
N ILE A 38 7.35 16.07 -15.94
CA ILE A 38 7.84 15.53 -17.23
C ILE A 38 8.94 16.42 -17.84
N LEU A 39 8.80 17.75 -17.75
CA LEU A 39 9.74 18.70 -18.36
C LEU A 39 11.03 18.86 -17.56
N HIS A 40 10.92 18.88 -16.23
CA HIS A 40 12.02 19.23 -15.34
C HIS A 40 12.54 18.06 -14.50
N GLY A 41 11.87 16.90 -14.56
CA GLY A 41 12.20 15.72 -13.76
C GLY A 41 11.58 15.73 -12.36
N GLU A 42 11.78 14.63 -11.63
CA GLU A 42 11.36 14.51 -10.24
C GLU A 42 12.34 15.22 -9.29
N ALA A 43 11.80 15.75 -8.20
CA ALA A 43 12.56 16.29 -7.08
C ALA A 43 11.91 15.86 -5.75
N GLU A 44 12.59 16.08 -4.64
CA GLU A 44 12.03 15.80 -3.32
C GLU A 44 10.69 16.53 -3.12
N GLY A 45 9.65 15.78 -2.71
CA GLY A 45 8.28 16.30 -2.57
C GLY A 45 7.55 16.60 -3.89
N LYS A 46 8.14 16.26 -5.04
CA LYS A 46 7.59 16.44 -6.39
C LYS A 46 7.77 15.20 -7.26
N THR A 47 7.59 14.02 -6.67
CA THR A 47 7.62 12.76 -7.42
C THR A 47 6.25 12.49 -8.06
N PHE A 48 6.22 11.68 -9.12
CA PHE A 48 4.97 11.20 -9.71
C PHE A 48 4.15 10.43 -8.68
N TYR A 49 4.80 9.69 -7.77
CA TYR A 49 4.11 9.03 -6.66
C TYR A 49 3.31 10.04 -5.82
N ASP A 50 3.95 11.12 -5.36
CA ASP A 50 3.30 12.11 -4.50
C ASP A 50 2.18 12.86 -5.25
N ILE A 51 2.36 13.07 -6.56
CA ILE A 51 1.33 13.67 -7.43
C ILE A 51 0.12 12.75 -7.59
N ILE A 52 0.35 11.45 -7.83
CA ILE A 52 -0.70 10.45 -7.99
C ILE A 52 -1.46 10.26 -6.67
N GLU A 53 -0.74 10.16 -5.55
CA GLU A 53 -1.33 10.03 -4.21
C GLU A 53 -2.24 11.21 -3.89
N ALA A 54 -1.76 12.45 -4.11
CA ALA A 54 -2.57 13.66 -3.92
C ALA A 54 -3.71 13.79 -4.95
N GLY A 55 -3.58 13.12 -6.10
CA GLY A 55 -4.56 13.10 -7.18
C GLY A 55 -5.74 12.13 -6.96
N GLN A 56 -5.79 11.41 -5.83
CA GLN A 56 -6.83 10.41 -5.55
C GLN A 56 -8.27 10.95 -5.69
N PRO A 57 -8.61 12.18 -5.24
CA PRO A 57 -9.94 12.75 -5.46
C PRO A 57 -10.31 12.95 -6.94
N PHE A 58 -9.31 12.95 -7.83
CA PHE A 58 -9.47 13.09 -9.28
C PHE A 58 -9.33 11.75 -10.02
N GLY A 59 -9.47 10.63 -9.31
CA GLY A 59 -9.44 9.28 -9.89
C GLY A 59 -8.04 8.78 -10.22
N MET A 60 -6.98 9.43 -9.73
CA MET A 60 -5.65 8.83 -9.73
C MET A 60 -5.54 7.77 -8.63
N MET A 61 -4.60 6.84 -8.80
CA MET A 61 -4.37 5.78 -7.82
C MET A 61 -2.93 5.30 -7.90
N THR A 62 -2.23 5.17 -6.78
CA THR A 62 -0.90 4.54 -6.74
C THR A 62 -1.02 3.03 -6.74
N PHE A 63 0.03 2.32 -7.15
CA PHE A 63 0.08 0.87 -6.97
C PHE A 63 -0.16 0.45 -5.52
N ASP A 64 0.42 1.19 -4.55
CA ASP A 64 0.29 0.86 -3.13
C ASP A 64 -1.16 0.95 -2.64
N GLN A 65 -1.91 1.98 -3.07
CA GLN A 65 -3.34 2.10 -2.77
C GLN A 65 -4.14 0.94 -3.37
N SER A 66 -3.87 0.59 -4.64
CA SER A 66 -4.52 -0.54 -5.30
C SER A 66 -4.21 -1.87 -4.61
N ILE A 67 -2.96 -2.09 -4.21
CA ILE A 67 -2.51 -3.31 -3.52
C ILE A 67 -3.16 -3.42 -2.13
N THR A 68 -3.19 -2.32 -1.37
CA THR A 68 -3.88 -2.27 -0.07
C THR A 68 -5.36 -2.60 -0.22
N GLU A 69 -6.05 -2.08 -1.24
CA GLU A 69 -7.45 -2.40 -1.50
C GLU A 69 -7.66 -3.89 -1.83
N LEU A 70 -6.77 -4.47 -2.65
CA LEU A 70 -6.82 -5.91 -2.97
C LEU A 70 -6.61 -6.78 -1.73
N TYR A 71 -5.71 -6.40 -0.84
CA TYR A 71 -5.49 -7.09 0.44
C TYR A 71 -6.70 -6.93 1.38
N GLN A 72 -7.26 -5.73 1.48
CA GLN A 72 -8.46 -5.45 2.27
C GLN A 72 -9.67 -6.28 1.80
N LYS A 73 -9.77 -6.53 0.49
CA LYS A 73 -10.79 -7.41 -0.11
C LYS A 73 -10.47 -8.90 -0.01
N GLY A 74 -9.30 -9.27 0.51
CA GLY A 74 -8.87 -10.67 0.66
C GLY A 74 -8.43 -11.34 -0.64
N PHE A 75 -8.16 -10.58 -1.71
CA PHE A 75 -7.74 -11.14 -3.00
C PHE A 75 -6.28 -11.57 -3.03
N ILE A 76 -5.43 -10.98 -2.18
CA ILE A 76 -4.00 -11.28 -2.09
C ILE A 76 -3.60 -11.50 -0.63
N THR A 77 -2.49 -12.21 -0.41
CA THR A 77 -1.92 -12.41 0.94
C THR A 77 -1.16 -11.17 1.40
N GLU A 78 -0.89 -11.06 2.71
CA GLU A 78 -0.01 -10.03 3.29
C GLU A 78 1.38 -10.07 2.64
N GLU A 79 1.97 -11.26 2.54
CA GLU A 79 3.28 -11.45 1.88
C GLU A 79 3.27 -10.92 0.43
N THR A 80 2.19 -11.19 -0.32
CA THR A 80 2.03 -10.68 -1.68
C THR A 80 1.91 -9.17 -1.68
N ALA A 81 1.11 -8.59 -0.78
CA ALA A 81 0.96 -7.15 -0.68
C ALA A 81 2.29 -6.44 -0.41
N ILE A 82 3.09 -6.92 0.54
CA ILE A 82 4.40 -6.33 0.88
C ILE A 82 5.45 -6.56 -0.20
N SER A 83 5.47 -7.75 -0.82
CA SER A 83 6.46 -8.10 -1.84
C SER A 83 6.29 -7.29 -3.13
N TYR A 84 5.04 -6.96 -3.48
CA TYR A 84 4.72 -6.18 -4.68
C TYR A 84 4.48 -4.70 -4.40
N ALA A 85 4.69 -4.22 -3.17
CA ALA A 85 4.57 -2.80 -2.82
C ALA A 85 5.69 -1.95 -3.47
N SER A 86 5.33 -0.77 -3.98
CA SER A 86 6.29 0.25 -4.41
C SER A 86 6.93 0.92 -3.19
N ARG A 87 6.14 1.26 -2.16
CA ARG A 87 6.64 1.73 -0.85
C ARG A 87 6.19 0.78 0.26
N LYS A 88 7.03 -0.20 0.60
CA LYS A 88 6.75 -1.24 1.62
C LYS A 88 6.27 -0.69 2.96
N ALA A 89 6.84 0.42 3.42
CA ALA A 89 6.44 1.03 4.69
C ALA A 89 5.00 1.57 4.69
N ILE A 90 4.51 2.07 3.56
CA ILE A 90 3.13 2.57 3.43
C ILE A 90 2.17 1.38 3.41
N VAL A 91 2.43 0.39 2.56
CA VAL A 91 1.59 -0.82 2.46
C VAL A 91 1.60 -1.60 3.78
N GLY A 92 2.75 -1.72 4.45
CA GLY A 92 2.86 -2.37 5.77
C GLY A 92 1.95 -1.75 6.82
N ARG A 93 2.01 -0.42 6.99
CA ARG A 93 1.09 0.28 7.91
C ARG A 93 -0.38 0.09 7.54
N ALA A 94 -0.69 0.08 6.24
CA ALA A 94 -2.06 -0.12 5.78
C ALA A 94 -2.55 -1.56 6.02
N VAL A 95 -1.67 -2.55 5.83
CA VAL A 95 -1.92 -3.95 6.17
C VAL A 95 -2.17 -4.08 7.68
N ASP A 96 -1.33 -3.49 8.53
CA ASP A 96 -1.51 -3.50 9.98
C ASP A 96 -2.84 -2.89 10.41
N ALA A 97 -3.24 -1.78 9.78
CA ALA A 97 -4.54 -1.17 10.03
C ALA A 97 -5.71 -2.09 9.64
N VAL A 98 -5.60 -2.77 8.49
CA VAL A 98 -6.61 -3.76 8.04
C VAL A 98 -6.67 -4.95 9.00
N LYS A 99 -5.53 -5.49 9.43
CA LYS A 99 -5.45 -6.59 10.40
C LYS A 99 -6.07 -6.21 11.73
N SER A 100 -5.73 -5.02 12.25
CA SER A 100 -6.31 -4.49 13.48
C SER A 100 -7.83 -4.35 13.38
N ALA A 101 -8.35 -3.84 12.26
CA ALA A 101 -9.80 -3.72 12.02
C ALA A 101 -10.50 -5.08 11.94
N ARG A 102 -9.79 -6.15 11.54
CA ARG A 102 -10.30 -7.53 11.52
C ARG A 102 -10.12 -8.27 12.85
N GLY A 103 -9.45 -7.67 13.83
CA GLY A 103 -9.10 -8.33 15.10
C GLY A 103 -7.95 -9.34 14.97
N GLU A 104 -7.15 -9.24 13.93
CA GLU A 104 -5.98 -10.09 13.69
C GLU A 104 -4.74 -9.55 14.41
N LYS A 105 -3.81 -10.43 14.80
CA LYS A 105 -2.51 -10.02 15.37
C LYS A 105 -1.70 -9.24 14.32
N THR A 106 -1.29 -8.01 14.65
CA THR A 106 -0.44 -7.18 13.77
C THR A 106 1.04 -7.53 13.85
N THR A 107 1.47 -8.21 14.92
CA THR A 107 2.85 -8.61 15.11
C THR A 107 2.94 -10.08 15.49
N SER A 108 4.05 -10.72 15.15
CA SER A 108 4.41 -12.06 15.62
C SER A 108 5.19 -12.03 16.94
N ILE A 109 5.31 -10.87 17.59
CA ILE A 109 5.96 -10.76 18.90
C ILE A 109 4.99 -11.33 19.92
N GLU A 110 5.37 -12.44 20.52
CA GLU A 110 4.68 -13.07 21.64
C GLU A 110 5.50 -12.83 22.92
N ASP A 111 4.86 -12.90 24.08
CA ASP A 111 5.47 -12.69 25.41
C ASP A 111 6.13 -11.31 25.61
N LEU A 112 5.31 -10.26 25.64
CA LEU A 112 5.79 -8.97 26.10
C LEU A 112 6.22 -9.08 27.57
N SER A 113 7.28 -8.37 27.97
CA SER A 113 7.77 -8.37 29.36
C SER A 113 6.68 -8.05 30.38
N ILE A 114 5.72 -7.22 29.97
CA ILE A 114 4.51 -6.91 30.72
C ILE A 114 3.69 -8.17 31.03
N ASP A 115 3.50 -9.08 30.06
CA ASP A 115 2.75 -10.33 30.25
C ASP A 115 3.48 -11.30 31.20
N GLN A 116 4.81 -11.32 31.14
CA GLN A 116 5.63 -12.09 32.08
C GLN A 116 5.51 -11.56 33.51
N ASP A 117 5.49 -10.23 33.68
CA ASP A 117 5.33 -9.59 34.99
C ASP A 117 3.91 -9.76 35.54
N TYR A 118 2.88 -9.71 34.70
CA TYR A 118 1.49 -10.03 35.10
C TYR A 118 1.36 -11.48 35.55
N THR A 119 1.93 -12.44 34.81
CA THR A 119 1.90 -13.86 35.14
C THR A 119 2.68 -14.15 36.44
N LYS A 120 3.83 -13.50 36.66
CA LYS A 120 4.57 -13.63 37.93
C LYS A 120 3.84 -13.04 39.12
N LYS A 121 3.12 -11.92 38.94
CA LYS A 121 2.44 -11.20 40.02
C LYS A 121 1.10 -11.81 40.41
N TYR A 122 0.38 -12.42 39.46
CA TYR A 122 -0.98 -12.92 39.68
C TYR A 122 -1.18 -14.41 39.33
N GLY A 123 -0.19 -15.09 38.74
CA GLY A 123 -0.27 -16.50 38.34
C GLY A 123 0.16 -17.52 39.40
N LYS A 124 0.35 -17.11 40.67
CA LYS A 124 0.50 -18.04 41.79
C LYS A 124 -0.86 -18.32 42.43
N MET A 125 -1.56 -19.31 41.88
CA MET A 125 -2.42 -20.25 42.62
C MET A 125 -2.02 -21.66 42.21
#